data_AF-Q96ZW5-F1
#
_entry.id   AF-Q96ZW5-F1
#
_cell.length_a   1.000
_cell.length_b   1.000
_cell.length_c   1.000
_cell.angle_alpha   90.00
_cell.angle_beta   90.00
_cell.angle_gamma   90.00
#
_symmetry.space_group_name_H-M   'P 1'
#
loop_
_entity.id
_entity.type
_entity.pdbx_description
1 polymer ?
#
loop_
_entity_poly.entity_id
_entity_poly.type
_entity_poly.pdbx_seq_one_letter_code
_entity_poly.pdbx_strand_id
1 'polypeptide(L)'
;MDRLKVLWLIIILGNIFDYVMTLLFSYFGILYMDYNILIGYNTNFTNVLLTLTGEKLLLLSGVYWFSKLFDYLKISKYKWICLLPFAIITTIVVVLDLIGLVIYFLYYL
;
A
#
# COMPACT_ATOMS: atom_id res chain seq x y z
N MET A 1 -12.52 20.42 5.24
CA MET A 1 -12.51 19.10 4.58
C MET A 1 -12.78 18.04 5.65
N ASP A 2 -13.73 17.12 5.45
CA ASP A 2 -14.00 16.06 6.44
C ASP A 2 -12.73 15.25 6.71
N ARG A 3 -12.35 15.09 7.98
CA ARG A 3 -11.15 14.32 8.40
C ARG A 3 -11.13 12.92 7.78
N LEU A 4 -12.31 12.33 7.62
CA LEU A 4 -12.50 11.03 6.99
C LEU A 4 -12.10 11.01 5.51
N LYS A 5 -12.47 12.05 4.76
CA LYS A 5 -12.14 12.19 3.33
C LYS A 5 -10.64 12.36 3.16
N VAL A 6 -9.99 13.11 4.05
CA VAL A 6 -8.53 13.31 4.03
C VAL A 6 -7.80 11.98 4.26
N LEU A 7 -8.20 11.21 5.27
CA LEU A 7 -7.60 9.90 5.57
C LEU A 7 -7.76 8.92 4.39
N TRP A 8 -8.96 8.87 3.79
CA TRP A 8 -9.18 8.07 2.59
C TRP A 8 -8.32 8.51 1.40
N LEU A 9 -8.18 9.82 1.21
CA LEU A 9 -7.35 10.37 0.15
C LEU A 9 -5.87 9.98 0.33
N ILE A 10 -5.35 10.03 1.56
CA ILE A 10 -3.99 9.58 1.89
C ILE A 10 -3.83 8.08 1.58
N ILE A 11 -4.78 7.26 2.02
CA ILE A 11 -4.73 5.80 1.80
C ILE A 11 -4.75 5.48 0.30
N ILE A 12 -5.66 6.10 -0.46
CA ILE A 12 -5.79 5.84 -1.90
C ILE A 12 -4.54 6.31 -2.65
N LEU A 13 -4.13 7.57 -2.47
CA LEU A 13 -2.98 8.11 -3.18
C LEU A 13 -1.68 7.39 -2.80
N GLY A 14 -1.50 7.07 -1.52
CA GLY A 14 -0.32 6.34 -1.06
C GLY A 14 -0.24 4.93 -1.64
N ASN A 15 -1.37 4.20 -1.71
CA ASN A 15 -1.40 2.88 -2.36
C ASN A 15 -1.15 2.97 -3.88
N ILE A 16 -1.66 4.00 -4.55
CA ILE A 16 -1.36 4.23 -5.99
C ILE A 16 0.14 4.51 -6.18
N PHE A 17 0.72 5.36 -5.34
CA PHE A 17 2.15 5.67 -5.38
C PHE A 17 3.00 4.42 -5.18
N ASP A 18 2.76 3.69 -4.10
CA ASP A 18 3.46 2.44 -3.78
C ASP A 18 3.29 1.41 -4.93
N TYR A 19 2.10 1.30 -5.54
CA TYR A 19 1.91 0.47 -6.73
C TYR A 19 2.81 0.88 -7.91
N VAL A 20 2.91 2.17 -8.20
CA VAL A 20 3.80 2.69 -9.25
C VAL A 20 5.27 2.41 -8.91
N MET A 21 5.67 2.59 -7.65
CA MET A 21 7.04 2.29 -7.18
C MET A 21 7.35 0.80 -7.30
N THR A 22 6.41 -0.07 -6.94
CA THR A 22 6.51 -1.52 -7.12
C THR A 22 6.77 -1.85 -8.60
N LEU A 23 6.00 -1.28 -9.54
CA LEU A 23 6.20 -1.50 -10.97
C LEU A 23 7.59 -1.03 -11.43
N LEU A 24 8.03 0.13 -10.96
CA LEU A 24 9.32 0.72 -11.29
C LEU A 24 10.48 -0.14 -10.74
N PHE A 25 10.42 -0.59 -9.50
CA PHE A 25 11.40 -1.52 -8.93
C PHE A 25 11.39 -2.89 -9.60
N SER A 26 10.22 -3.36 -10.04
CA SER A 26 10.09 -4.59 -10.83
C SER A 26 10.79 -4.46 -12.17
N TYR A 27 10.59 -3.32 -12.85
CA TYR A 27 11.25 -3.02 -14.12
C TYR A 27 12.78 -2.95 -13.99
N PHE A 28 13.29 -2.38 -12.90
CA PHE A 28 14.73 -2.36 -12.62
C PHE A 28 15.28 -3.69 -12.06
N GLY A 29 14.43 -4.69 -11.79
CA GLY A 29 14.85 -5.99 -11.25
C GLY A 29 15.34 -5.95 -9.80
N ILE A 30 14.96 -4.93 -9.01
CA ILE A 30 15.44 -4.68 -7.64
C ILE A 30 14.41 -5.13 -6.59
N LEU A 31 13.26 -5.63 -7.02
CA LEU A 31 12.26 -6.12 -6.06
C LEU A 31 12.83 -7.31 -5.28
N TYR A 32 13.03 -7.11 -3.98
CA TYR A 32 13.36 -8.16 -3.02
C TYR A 32 12.13 -9.05 -2.79
N MET A 33 11.83 -9.90 -3.78
CA MET A 33 10.73 -10.88 -3.76
C MET A 33 10.94 -12.00 -2.74
N ASP A 34 12.20 -12.24 -2.37
CA ASP A 34 12.62 -13.36 -1.53
C ASP A 34 11.99 -13.36 -0.12
N TYR A 35 11.40 -12.23 0.30
CA TYR A 35 10.77 -12.04 1.60
C TYR A 35 9.24 -11.96 1.56
N ASN A 36 8.60 -12.06 0.40
CA ASN A 36 7.14 -11.98 0.33
C ASN A 36 6.49 -13.35 0.56
N ILE A 37 5.88 -13.54 1.74
CA ILE A 37 5.23 -14.79 2.18
C ILE A 37 4.15 -15.25 1.19
N LEU A 38 3.47 -14.32 0.50
CA LEU A 38 2.40 -14.64 -0.44
C LEU A 38 2.90 -15.15 -1.79
N ILE A 39 4.16 -14.90 -2.13
CA ILE A 39 4.77 -15.20 -3.44
C ILE A 39 5.80 -16.34 -3.33
N GLY A 40 6.40 -16.55 -2.15
CA GLY A 40 7.49 -17.51 -1.96
C GLY A 40 8.70 -17.15 -2.82
N TYR A 41 9.40 -18.15 -3.35
CA TYR A 41 10.58 -17.96 -4.20
C TYR A 41 10.26 -17.71 -5.69
N ASN A 42 9.00 -17.39 -6.04
CA ASN A 42 8.61 -17.19 -7.43
C ASN A 42 9.02 -15.79 -7.92
N THR A 43 10.01 -15.74 -8.83
CA THR A 43 10.58 -14.50 -9.36
C THR A 43 9.97 -14.06 -10.69
N ASN A 44 9.00 -14.80 -11.23
CA ASN A 44 8.40 -14.43 -12.52
C ASN A 44 7.60 -13.12 -12.39
N PHE A 45 8.03 -12.11 -13.13
CA PHE A 45 7.50 -10.74 -13.13
C PHE A 45 5.96 -10.69 -13.19
N THR A 46 5.33 -11.47 -14.08
CA THR A 46 3.87 -11.47 -14.23
C THR A 46 3.15 -12.06 -13.02
N ASN A 47 3.68 -13.15 -12.45
CA ASN A 47 3.12 -13.75 -11.24
C ASN A 47 3.24 -12.80 -10.05
N VAL A 48 4.41 -12.18 -9.91
CA VAL A 48 4.72 -11.17 -8.90
C VAL A 48 3.75 -9.98 -8.99
N LEU A 49 3.57 -9.44 -10.20
CA LEU A 49 2.71 -8.30 -10.47
C LEU A 49 1.25 -8.63 -10.15
N LEU A 50 0.76 -9.80 -10.56
CA LEU A 50 -0.61 -10.24 -10.28
C LEU A 50 -0.85 -10.42 -8.77
N THR A 51 0.07 -11.08 -8.06
CA THR A 51 -0.09 -11.32 -6.62
C THR A 51 -0.07 -10.02 -5.82
N LEU A 52 0.88 -9.11 -6.09
CA LEU A 52 0.94 -7.81 -5.42
C LEU A 52 -0.27 -6.93 -5.75
N THR A 53 -0.75 -6.96 -6.99
CA THR A 53 -1.99 -6.25 -7.37
C THR A 53 -3.19 -6.80 -6.59
N GLY A 54 -3.31 -8.13 -6.51
CA GLY A 54 -4.37 -8.80 -5.77
C GLY A 54 -4.33 -8.49 -4.27
N GLU A 55 -3.14 -8.53 -3.66
CA GLU A 55 -2.93 -8.18 -2.26
C GLU A 55 -3.39 -6.75 -1.96
N LYS A 56 -2.97 -5.76 -2.76
CA LYS A 56 -3.36 -4.36 -2.57
C LYS A 56 -4.87 -4.14 -2.72
N LEU A 57 -5.50 -4.79 -3.71
CA LEU A 57 -6.95 -4.73 -3.89
C LEU A 57 -7.70 -5.37 -2.72
N LEU A 58 -7.23 -6.51 -2.22
CA LEU A 58 -7.79 -7.15 -1.02
C LEU A 58 -7.68 -6.23 0.19
N LEU A 59 -6.53 -5.60 0.40
CA LEU A 59 -6.30 -4.67 1.51
C LEU A 59 -7.24 -3.46 1.43
N LEU A 60 -7.34 -2.80 0.26
CA LEU A 60 -8.26 -1.68 0.05
C LEU A 60 -9.73 -2.08 0.25
N SER A 61 -10.13 -3.24 -0.26
CA SER A 61 -11.47 -3.77 -0.06
C SER A 61 -11.75 -4.07 1.42
N GLY A 62 -10.76 -4.62 2.14
CA GLY A 62 -10.82 -4.92 3.56
C GLY A 62 -10.99 -3.65 4.38
N VAL A 63 -10.20 -2.61 4.11
CA VAL A 63 -10.32 -1.29 4.76
C VAL A 63 -11.68 -0.66 4.48
N TYR A 64 -12.18 -0.77 3.25
CA TYR A 64 -13.51 -0.29 2.89
C TYR A 64 -14.61 -0.99 3.69
N TRP A 65 -14.66 -2.32 3.68
CA TRP A 65 -15.66 -3.10 4.43
C TRP A 65 -15.53 -2.90 5.94
N PHE A 66 -14.31 -2.79 6.44
CA PHE A 66 -14.06 -2.48 7.83
C PHE A 66 -14.63 -1.10 8.20
N SER A 67 -14.44 -0.08 7.36
CA SER A 67 -15.05 1.23 7.58
C SER A 67 -16.59 1.19 7.54
N LYS A 68 -17.17 0.32 6.72
CA LYS A 68 -18.62 0.11 6.60
C LYS A 68 -19.21 -0.62 7.80
N LEU A 69 -18.43 -1.46 8.49
CA LEU A 69 -18.82 -2.10 9.74
C LEU A 69 -19.18 -1.06 10.83
N PHE A 70 -18.50 0.08 10.87
CA PHE A 70 -18.82 1.15 11.82
C PHE A 70 -20.14 1.87 11.52
N ASP A 71 -20.57 1.91 10.24
CA ASP A 71 -21.93 2.37 9.92
C ASP A 71 -22.97 1.40 10.44
N TYR A 72 -22.72 0.11 10.25
CA TYR A 72 -23.62 -0.94 10.70
C TYR A 72 -23.79 -0.94 12.23
N LEU A 73 -22.70 -0.72 12.96
CA LEU A 73 -22.71 -0.63 14.43
C LEU A 73 -23.28 0.69 14.97
N LYS A 74 -23.63 1.65 14.11
CA LYS A 74 -24.07 3.01 14.49
C LYS A 74 -22.99 3.82 15.25
N ILE A 75 -21.71 3.52 15.01
CA ILE A 75 -20.55 4.17 15.65
C ILE A 75 -19.77 5.00 14.59
N SER A 76 -20.49 5.58 13.62
CA SER A 76 -19.89 6.28 12.47
C SER A 76 -18.99 7.46 12.84
N LYS A 77 -19.21 8.08 14.02
CA LYS A 77 -18.40 9.18 14.56
C LYS A 77 -16.93 8.80 14.82
N TYR A 78 -16.61 7.52 15.01
CA TYR A 78 -15.27 7.05 15.36
C TYR A 78 -14.50 6.42 14.20
N LYS A 79 -15.09 6.37 13.00
CA LYS A 79 -14.45 5.81 11.80
C LYS A 79 -13.09 6.43 11.48
N TRP A 80 -12.89 7.71 11.79
CA TRP A 80 -11.63 8.39 11.53
C TRP A 80 -10.48 7.79 12.38
N ILE A 81 -10.75 7.41 13.63
CA ILE A 81 -9.75 6.76 14.51
C ILE A 81 -9.34 5.42 13.91
N CYS A 82 -10.30 4.73 13.33
CA CYS A 82 -10.13 3.42 12.72
C CYS A 82 -9.29 3.46 11.44
N LEU A 83 -9.46 4.51 10.62
CA LEU A 83 -8.69 4.72 9.39
C LEU A 83 -7.27 5.26 9.64
N LEU A 84 -7.05 5.88 10.79
CA LEU A 84 -5.78 6.49 11.19
C LEU A 84 -4.58 5.51 11.17
N PRO A 85 -4.64 4.31 11.76
CA PRO A 85 -3.54 3.34 11.68
C PRO A 85 -3.23 2.91 10.23
N PHE A 86 -4.25 2.74 9.38
CA PHE A 86 -4.03 2.43 7.96
C PHE A 86 -3.31 3.57 7.24
N ALA A 87 -3.73 4.81 7.48
CA ALA A 87 -3.06 5.98 6.90
C ALA A 87 -1.61 6.13 7.38
N ILE A 88 -1.32 5.84 8.66
CA ILE A 88 0.05 5.82 9.19
C ILE A 88 0.89 4.78 8.47
N ILE A 89 0.40 3.54 8.37
CA ILE A 89 1.12 2.45 7.69
C ILE A 89 1.38 2.83 6.23
N THR A 90 0.35 3.30 5.50
CA THR A 90 0.52 3.74 4.11
C THR A 90 1.57 4.85 3.98
N THR A 91 1.60 5.81 4.91
CA THR A 91 2.61 6.89 4.88
C THR A 91 4.01 6.35 5.12
N ILE A 92 4.19 5.41 6.05
CA ILE A 92 5.48 4.77 6.33
C ILE A 92 5.97 4.02 5.09
N VAL A 93 5.11 3.24 4.43
CA VAL A 93 5.46 2.51 3.19
C VAL A 93 5.95 3.47 2.11
N VAL A 94 5.20 4.54 1.84
CA VAL A 94 5.57 5.55 0.84
C VAL A 94 6.94 6.18 1.13
N VAL A 95 7.23 6.47 2.40
CA VAL A 95 8.53 7.04 2.81
C VAL A 95 9.66 6.02 2.59
N LEU A 96 9.44 4.75 2.90
CA LEU A 96 10.44 3.69 2.66
C LEU A 96 10.71 3.49 1.18
N ASP A 97 9.67 3.52 0.33
CA ASP A 97 9.83 3.42 -1.12
C ASP A 97 10.67 4.58 -1.67
N LEU A 98 10.41 5.81 -1.20
CA LEU A 98 11.18 6.99 -1.58
C LEU A 98 12.65 6.88 -1.15
N ILE A 99 12.91 6.43 0.08
CA ILE A 99 14.28 6.22 0.58
C ILE A 99 14.98 5.15 -0.27
N GLY A 100 14.32 4.03 -0.56
CA GLY A 100 14.86 2.97 -1.41
C GLY A 100 15.23 3.48 -2.81
N LEU A 101 14.37 4.31 -3.41
CA LEU A 101 14.62 4.91 -4.72
C LEU A 101 15.82 5.89 -4.68
N VAL A 102 15.89 6.77 -3.66
CA VAL A 102 17.02 7.71 -3.52
C VAL A 102 18.34 6.97 -3.34
N ILE A 103 18.37 5.93 -2.50
CA ILE A 103 19.55 5.09 -2.30
C ILE A 103 19.95 4.42 -3.62
N TYR A 104 19.01 3.85 -4.35
CA TYR A 104 19.31 3.21 -5.64
C TYR A 104 19.98 4.18 -6.62
N PHE A 105 19.44 5.39 -6.79
CA PHE A 105 20.05 6.38 -7.68
C PHE A 105 21.42 6.90 -7.19
N LEU A 106 21.67 6.94 -5.88
CA LEU A 106 22.98 7.33 -5.34
C LEU A 106 24.09 6.29 -5.57
N TYR A 107 23.74 5.00 -5.65
CA TYR A 107 24.71 3.91 -5.81
C TYR A 107 24.96 3.52 -7.29
N TYR A 108 23.98 3.75 -8.17
CA TYR A 108 24.04 3.30 -9.58
C TYR A 108 24.24 4.43 -10.60
N LEU A 109 24.42 5.67 -10.15
CA LEU A 109 24.68 6.86 -10.97
C LEU A 109 26.02 7.49 -10.57
#